data_AF-A0A843HLC1-F1
#
_entry.id   AF-A0A843HLC1-F1
#
_cell.length_a   1.000
_cell.length_b   1.000
_cell.length_c   1.000
_cell.angle_alpha   90.00
_cell.angle_beta   90.00
_cell.angle_gamma   90.00
#
_symmetry.space_group_name_H-M   'P 1'
#
loop_
_entity.id
_entity.type
_entity.pdbx_description
1 polymer ?
#
loop_
_entity_poly.entity_id
_entity_poly.type
_entity_poly.pdbx_seq_one_letter_code
_entity_poly.pdbx_strand_id
1 'polypeptide(L)'
;MAYVIPNTTIKLLRGVALDPTYQNTIYFASSTAQYNYFNSKAKYTLENYSYQRTGVGAIRVGLPESGLHECSYLMFQNTTYENKWFYAFIVDTEYVNDNTSDVFYVIDEVQTWLFDMELKPSMVERTHVPVVNDTIGANINPEPFQLMELVYDIRDLNGNIENVHKIVSFSECRAIVQVADVDSQIETAYLTKYDGNFSGAILYMFHLDSTGVQRIRNLLAQFTQRPDAILGIYLVPNTCFENPGFNDGDAITFGAGGKGISGELCSHLNGNETFGIYTPKNKKLYTYPYNMYEVYTSEGQKMKLRYEFCNNLDVRIDIDTTITLPVQVVIRPTNYKGYGKASPSSWARCCDEQLTLSNFPLCSWTNDYWSSWISQNALPMAVGTALSLAGVLAPAVQPQWEATLNKGGELTQRKIGHFMQLDPDKQKHSKWFDYDTDSYAQVGENAVGALPNAVSALQQMYTASIHADQFRGSANTNQCDVSHSLIGVYGHRAHIPEQQARMIDDFFEKYGYAIGRILTIDRNARPHWTYIKTQGCNITGNCPSSSVAFVKKLYDRGITWWANGDEVGNYGLNNH
;
A
#
# COMPACT_ATOMS: atom_id res chain seq x y z
N MET A 1 1.75 24.37 -71.42
CA MET A 1 1.89 24.36 -69.94
C MET A 1 0.52 24.03 -69.38
N ALA A 2 0.37 22.94 -68.62
CA ALA A 2 -0.92 22.58 -68.03
C ALA A 2 -1.25 23.58 -66.91
N TYR A 3 -2.34 24.34 -67.09
CA TYR A 3 -2.88 25.25 -66.09
C TYR A 3 -3.47 24.45 -64.95
N VAL A 4 -2.88 24.54 -63.76
CA VAL A 4 -3.43 23.90 -62.55
C VAL A 4 -4.57 24.79 -62.05
N ILE A 5 -5.81 24.28 -62.15
CA ILE A 5 -6.99 24.99 -61.66
C ILE A 5 -6.94 24.99 -60.11
N PRO A 6 -7.07 26.16 -59.45
CA PRO A 6 -7.12 26.21 -58.00
C PRO A 6 -8.43 25.60 -57.47
N ASN A 7 -8.33 24.56 -56.63
CA ASN A 7 -9.48 23.84 -56.08
C ASN A 7 -9.26 23.44 -54.61
N THR A 8 -8.39 24.16 -53.91
CA THR A 8 -8.15 23.93 -52.49
C THR A 8 -9.32 24.48 -51.70
N THR A 9 -9.83 23.68 -50.77
CA THR A 9 -10.83 24.12 -49.79
C THR A 9 -10.14 24.32 -48.46
N ILE A 10 -10.30 25.51 -47.87
CA ILE A 10 -9.73 25.88 -46.57
C ILE A 10 -10.89 26.22 -45.65
N LYS A 11 -10.89 25.66 -44.43
CA LYS A 11 -11.88 25.97 -43.39
C LYS A 11 -11.17 26.46 -42.16
N LEU A 12 -11.59 27.63 -41.68
CA LEU A 12 -11.11 28.21 -40.43
C LEU A 12 -12.12 27.92 -39.33
N LEU A 13 -11.62 27.38 -38.22
CA LEU A 13 -12.41 26.76 -37.18
C LEU A 13 -12.28 27.53 -35.88
N ARG A 14 -13.38 27.64 -35.12
CA ARG A 14 -13.43 28.31 -33.81
C ARG A 14 -13.81 27.33 -32.71
N GLY A 15 -13.37 27.61 -31.49
CA GLY A 15 -13.76 26.83 -30.31
C GLY A 15 -13.23 25.39 -30.32
N VAL A 16 -12.08 25.16 -30.97
CA VAL A 16 -11.35 23.89 -30.88
C VAL A 16 -10.41 23.99 -29.68
N ALA A 17 -10.64 23.14 -28.66
CA ALA A 17 -9.89 23.12 -27.39
C ALA A 17 -8.56 22.34 -27.49
N LEU A 18 -7.90 22.37 -28.65
CA LEU A 18 -6.61 21.72 -28.89
C LEU A 18 -5.53 22.78 -29.04
N ASP A 19 -4.33 22.46 -28.58
CA ASP A 19 -3.19 23.38 -28.56
C ASP A 19 -1.88 22.67 -28.96
N PRO A 20 -0.86 23.41 -29.41
CA PRO A 20 0.40 22.82 -29.90
C PRO A 20 1.28 22.22 -28.79
N THR A 21 0.86 22.26 -27.52
CA THR A 21 1.56 21.54 -26.45
C THR A 21 1.29 20.03 -26.46
N TYR A 22 0.23 19.60 -27.14
CA TYR A 22 -0.20 18.21 -27.28
C TYR A 22 -0.43 17.48 -25.94
N GLN A 23 -0.84 18.20 -24.89
CA GLN A 23 -1.26 17.55 -23.64
C GLN A 23 -2.59 16.80 -23.83
N ASN A 24 -3.46 17.34 -24.69
CA ASN A 24 -4.78 16.80 -24.99
C ASN A 24 -4.94 16.62 -26.50
N THR A 25 -5.62 15.57 -26.90
CA THR A 25 -6.08 15.34 -28.27
C THR A 25 -7.41 14.61 -28.27
N ILE A 26 -8.10 14.58 -29.41
CA ILE A 26 -9.42 13.95 -29.54
C ILE A 26 -9.26 12.62 -30.28
N TYR A 27 -9.87 11.58 -29.73
CA TYR A 27 -9.99 10.28 -30.36
C TYR A 27 -11.19 10.27 -31.32
N PHE A 28 -11.00 9.69 -32.50
CA PHE A 28 -12.06 9.50 -33.49
C PHE A 28 -12.07 8.05 -33.98
N ALA A 29 -13.26 7.46 -34.09
CA ALA A 29 -13.42 6.08 -34.57
C ALA A 29 -13.24 5.95 -36.09
N SER A 30 -13.44 7.04 -36.85
CA SER A 30 -13.27 7.05 -38.31
C SER A 30 -12.90 8.45 -38.83
N SER A 31 -12.30 8.50 -40.02
CA SER A 31 -11.97 9.76 -40.71
C SER A 31 -13.21 10.61 -40.99
N THR A 32 -14.35 10.00 -41.25
CA THR A 32 -15.64 10.68 -41.40
C THR A 32 -16.09 11.34 -40.10
N ALA A 33 -15.96 10.66 -38.95
CA ALA A 33 -16.31 11.23 -37.65
C ALA A 33 -15.40 12.43 -37.31
N GLN A 34 -14.10 12.29 -37.58
CA GLN A 34 -13.14 13.39 -37.43
C GLN A 34 -13.53 14.60 -38.28
N TYR A 35 -13.79 14.38 -39.58
CA TYR A 35 -14.23 15.44 -40.48
C TYR A 35 -15.51 16.13 -40.00
N ASN A 36 -16.53 15.36 -39.61
CA ASN A 36 -17.82 15.90 -39.16
C ASN A 36 -17.66 16.79 -37.92
N TYR A 37 -16.82 16.39 -36.97
CA TYR A 37 -16.52 17.18 -35.78
C TYR A 37 -15.88 18.53 -36.16
N PHE A 38 -14.77 18.51 -36.91
CA PHE A 38 -14.09 19.75 -37.27
C PHE A 38 -14.94 20.63 -38.20
N ASN A 39 -15.70 20.04 -39.12
CA ASN A 39 -16.61 20.77 -39.99
C ASN A 39 -17.74 21.47 -39.20
N SER A 40 -18.21 20.89 -38.09
CA SER A 40 -19.21 21.54 -37.22
C SER A 40 -18.68 22.81 -36.55
N LYS A 41 -17.36 22.96 -36.44
CA LYS A 41 -16.67 24.12 -35.84
C LYS A 41 -16.25 25.17 -36.87
N ALA A 42 -16.58 24.98 -38.15
CA ALA A 42 -16.20 25.90 -39.22
C ALA A 42 -16.92 27.23 -39.12
N LYS A 43 -16.16 28.32 -39.04
CA LYS A 43 -16.66 29.70 -39.09
C LYS A 43 -16.63 30.23 -40.51
N TYR A 44 -15.50 30.01 -41.21
CA TYR A 44 -15.31 30.43 -42.60
C TYR A 44 -14.94 29.23 -43.46
N THR A 45 -15.57 29.13 -44.63
CA THR A 45 -15.21 28.19 -45.69
C THR A 45 -14.74 28.99 -46.89
N LEU A 46 -13.51 28.75 -47.31
CA LEU A 46 -12.84 29.40 -48.42
C LEU A 46 -12.59 28.35 -49.51
N GLU A 47 -13.13 28.59 -50.70
CA GLU A 47 -13.05 27.67 -51.84
C GLU A 47 -12.20 28.26 -52.96
N ASN A 48 -11.71 27.39 -53.86
CA ASN A 48 -10.94 27.76 -55.05
C ASN A 48 -9.64 28.52 -54.75
N TYR A 49 -8.95 28.15 -53.66
CA TYR A 49 -7.62 28.65 -53.37
C TYR A 49 -6.54 27.88 -54.13
N SER A 50 -5.41 28.54 -54.38
CA SER A 50 -4.20 27.90 -54.89
C SER A 50 -3.75 26.77 -53.97
N TYR A 51 -3.00 25.81 -54.53
CA TYR A 51 -2.46 24.68 -53.78
C TYR A 51 -1.78 25.12 -52.48
N GLN A 52 -2.24 24.60 -51.35
CA GLN A 52 -1.65 24.90 -50.05
C GLN A 52 -0.60 23.86 -49.69
N ARG A 53 0.62 24.35 -49.42
CA ARG A 53 1.78 23.52 -49.09
C ARG A 53 1.78 23.22 -47.60
N THR A 54 1.96 21.95 -47.24
CA THR A 54 2.01 21.52 -45.84
C THR A 54 3.20 22.10 -45.05
N GLY A 55 4.31 22.46 -45.72
CA GLY A 55 5.56 22.87 -45.06
C GLY A 55 5.88 24.38 -45.03
N VAL A 56 5.03 25.25 -45.59
CA VAL A 56 5.30 26.71 -45.61
C VAL A 56 4.83 27.38 -44.31
N GLY A 57 3.83 26.82 -43.64
CA GLY A 57 3.34 27.31 -42.35
C GLY A 57 2.65 28.68 -42.40
N ALA A 58 2.27 29.16 -43.59
CA ALA A 58 1.54 30.41 -43.78
C ALA A 58 0.55 30.29 -44.95
N ILE A 59 -0.69 30.75 -44.75
CA ILE A 59 -1.72 30.87 -45.78
C ILE A 59 -2.20 32.32 -45.81
N ARG A 60 -2.24 32.91 -47.00
CA ARG A 60 -2.89 34.20 -47.22
C ARG A 60 -4.38 34.00 -47.49
N VAL A 61 -5.24 34.65 -46.70
CA VAL A 61 -6.69 34.58 -46.84
C VAL A 61 -7.29 35.95 -47.15
N GLY A 62 -8.27 35.98 -48.05
CA GLY A 62 -9.05 37.18 -48.38
C GLY A 62 -10.12 37.49 -47.32
N LEU A 63 -9.71 37.62 -46.06
CA LEU A 63 -10.56 37.96 -44.92
C LEU A 63 -9.89 39.07 -44.08
N PRO A 64 -10.68 39.98 -43.48
CA PRO A 64 -10.16 40.97 -42.55
C PRO A 64 -9.64 40.30 -41.27
N GLU A 65 -8.56 40.83 -40.71
CA GLU A 65 -7.89 40.28 -39.52
C GLU A 65 -8.84 40.17 -38.32
N SER A 66 -9.71 41.16 -38.13
CA SER A 66 -10.68 41.19 -37.02
C SER A 66 -11.56 39.94 -36.91
N GLY A 67 -11.89 39.31 -38.04
CA GLY A 67 -12.70 38.09 -38.06
C GLY A 67 -11.95 36.82 -37.65
N LEU A 68 -10.61 36.87 -37.71
CA LEU A 68 -9.71 35.73 -37.53
C LEU A 68 -9.29 35.50 -36.07
N HIS A 69 -9.36 36.51 -35.19
CA HIS A 69 -8.95 36.36 -33.78
C HIS A 69 -9.70 35.27 -32.99
N GLU A 70 -10.91 34.89 -33.43
CA GLU A 70 -11.68 33.81 -32.81
C GLU A 70 -11.31 32.40 -33.34
N CYS A 71 -10.50 32.33 -34.39
CA CYS A 71 -10.13 31.07 -35.04
C CYS A 71 -8.87 30.51 -34.37
N SER A 72 -8.97 29.31 -33.80
CA SER A 72 -7.83 28.62 -33.15
C SER A 72 -7.24 27.49 -33.99
N TYR A 73 -7.96 27.05 -35.02
CA TYR A 73 -7.61 25.85 -35.77
C TYR A 73 -8.02 26.00 -37.24
N LEU A 74 -7.36 25.27 -38.13
CA LEU A 74 -7.67 25.27 -39.54
C LEU A 74 -7.59 23.86 -40.12
N MET A 75 -8.38 23.61 -41.16
CA MET A 75 -8.28 22.40 -41.97
C MET A 75 -8.32 22.75 -43.45
N PHE A 76 -7.54 22.04 -44.27
CA PHE A 76 -7.54 22.25 -45.71
C PHE A 76 -7.41 20.94 -46.48
N GLN A 77 -7.88 20.96 -47.73
CA GLN A 77 -7.85 19.82 -48.63
C GLN A 77 -7.52 20.27 -50.06
N ASN A 78 -6.52 19.61 -50.66
CA ASN A 78 -6.05 19.86 -52.03
C ASN A 78 -6.65 18.83 -53.01
N THR A 79 -7.90 19.04 -53.44
CA THR A 79 -8.69 18.02 -54.16
C THR A 79 -8.11 17.57 -55.51
N THR A 80 -7.26 18.35 -56.20
CA THR A 80 -6.61 17.88 -57.45
C THR A 80 -5.58 16.77 -57.21
N TYR A 81 -4.98 16.74 -56.03
CA TYR A 81 -3.79 15.95 -55.76
C TYR A 81 -4.09 14.78 -54.83
N GLU A 82 -4.85 15.05 -53.76
CA GLU A 82 -5.15 14.04 -52.75
C GLU A 82 -6.48 14.38 -52.07
N ASN A 83 -7.33 13.37 -51.91
CA ASN A 83 -8.59 13.51 -51.18
C ASN A 83 -8.38 13.33 -49.67
N LYS A 84 -7.46 14.10 -49.09
CA LYS A 84 -7.08 14.03 -47.67
C LYS A 84 -7.21 15.40 -46.99
N TRP A 85 -7.74 15.40 -45.78
CA TRP A 85 -7.80 16.58 -44.91
C TRP A 85 -6.52 16.70 -44.09
N PHE A 86 -5.93 17.88 -44.13
CA PHE A 86 -4.83 18.29 -43.26
C PHE A 86 -5.37 19.19 -42.17
N TYR A 87 -4.94 18.96 -40.93
CA TYR A 87 -5.36 19.73 -39.76
C TYR A 87 -4.17 20.49 -39.20
N ALA A 88 -4.40 21.72 -38.72
CA ALA A 88 -3.33 22.57 -38.22
C ALA A 88 -3.81 23.56 -37.14
N PHE A 89 -2.91 23.84 -36.21
CA PHE A 89 -3.06 24.91 -35.21
C PHE A 89 -2.76 26.25 -35.85
N ILE A 90 -3.62 27.25 -35.63
CA ILE A 90 -3.31 28.63 -35.96
C ILE A 90 -2.39 29.16 -34.85
N VAL A 91 -1.19 29.60 -35.21
CA VAL A 91 -0.20 30.14 -34.26
C VAL A 91 -0.33 31.64 -34.17
N ASP A 92 -0.51 32.31 -35.30
CA ASP A 92 -0.58 33.77 -35.36
C ASP A 92 -1.34 34.23 -36.61
N THR A 93 -1.82 35.47 -36.60
CA THR A 93 -2.49 36.12 -37.72
C THR A 93 -1.92 37.53 -37.91
N GLU A 94 -1.49 37.85 -39.12
CA GLU A 94 -0.89 39.15 -39.45
C GLU A 94 -1.75 39.91 -40.47
N TYR A 95 -1.95 41.20 -40.21
CA TYR A 95 -2.64 42.11 -41.11
C TYR A 95 -1.81 42.43 -42.36
N VAL A 96 -2.40 42.27 -43.54
CA VAL A 96 -1.78 42.68 -44.82
C VAL A 96 -2.48 43.91 -45.40
N ASN A 97 -3.82 43.86 -45.52
CA ASN A 97 -4.66 44.97 -45.92
C ASN A 97 -6.11 44.77 -45.41
N ASP A 98 -6.99 45.75 -45.60
CA ASP A 98 -8.35 45.76 -45.04
C ASP A 98 -9.18 44.50 -45.38
N ASN A 99 -8.85 43.80 -46.47
CA ASN A 99 -9.56 42.60 -46.93
C ASN A 99 -8.69 41.34 -46.95
N THR A 100 -7.43 41.40 -46.53
CA THR A 100 -6.47 40.29 -46.65
C THR A 100 -5.60 40.18 -45.40
N SER A 101 -5.46 38.97 -44.90
CA SER A 101 -4.61 38.65 -43.75
C SER A 101 -3.80 37.39 -44.01
N ASP A 102 -2.64 37.29 -43.37
CA ASP A 102 -1.80 36.09 -43.38
C ASP A 102 -2.07 35.29 -42.10
N VAL A 103 -2.27 33.98 -42.23
CA VAL A 103 -2.51 33.05 -41.13
C VAL A 103 -1.33 32.11 -41.03
N PHE A 104 -0.58 32.19 -39.93
CA PHE A 104 0.53 31.30 -39.63
C PHE A 104 0.02 30.06 -38.89
N TYR A 105 0.50 28.89 -39.30
CA TYR A 105 0.02 27.63 -38.75
C TYR A 105 1.08 26.55 -38.66
N VAL A 106 0.84 25.60 -37.77
CA VAL A 106 1.63 24.38 -37.59
C VAL A 106 0.73 23.18 -37.78
N ILE A 107 1.15 22.25 -38.64
CA ILE A 107 0.40 21.01 -38.92
C ILE A 107 0.26 20.21 -37.63
N ASP A 108 -0.97 19.78 -37.34
CA ASP A 108 -1.23 18.80 -36.31
C ASP A 108 -0.90 17.41 -36.85
N GLU A 109 0.30 16.93 -36.53
CA GLU A 109 0.78 15.60 -36.92
C GLU A 109 -0.08 14.47 -36.35
N VAL A 110 -0.73 14.65 -35.20
CA VAL A 110 -1.55 13.60 -34.57
C VAL A 110 -2.87 13.47 -35.30
N GLN A 111 -3.59 14.57 -35.49
CA GLN A 111 -4.91 14.55 -36.15
C GLN A 111 -4.78 14.25 -37.65
N THR A 112 -3.76 14.80 -38.32
CA THR A 112 -3.55 14.60 -39.77
C THR A 112 -3.22 13.15 -40.12
N TRP A 113 -2.48 12.44 -39.26
CA TRP A 113 -2.02 11.07 -39.52
C TRP A 113 -2.68 10.02 -38.62
N LEU A 114 -3.77 10.39 -37.92
CA LEU A 114 -4.44 9.55 -36.92
C LEU A 114 -4.80 8.15 -37.40
N PHE A 115 -5.24 8.04 -38.66
CA PHE A 115 -5.71 6.82 -39.31
C PHE A 115 -4.66 6.15 -40.21
N ASP A 116 -3.54 6.84 -40.48
CA ASP A 116 -2.45 6.31 -41.30
C ASP A 116 -1.33 5.71 -40.44
N MET A 117 -1.34 5.99 -39.13
CA MET A 117 -0.43 5.46 -38.14
C MET A 117 -1.06 4.28 -37.38
N GLU A 118 -0.29 3.20 -37.27
CA GLU A 118 -0.62 2.00 -36.51
C GLU A 118 0.31 1.91 -35.28
N LEU A 119 -0.28 1.85 -34.10
CA LEU A 119 0.41 1.62 -32.84
C LEU A 119 0.72 0.13 -32.68
N LYS A 120 2.00 -0.22 -32.57
CA LYS A 120 2.44 -1.58 -32.27
C LYS A 120 2.60 -1.76 -30.76
N PRO A 121 2.61 -3.02 -30.25
CA PRO A 121 2.85 -3.28 -28.84
C PRO A 121 4.11 -2.57 -28.36
N SER A 122 3.94 -1.74 -27.33
CA SER A 122 4.97 -0.85 -26.82
C SER A 122 5.01 -0.94 -25.29
N MET A 123 6.15 -0.61 -24.70
CA MET A 123 6.25 -0.52 -23.24
C MET A 123 5.40 0.66 -22.76
N VAL A 124 4.38 0.39 -21.95
CA VAL A 124 3.50 1.42 -21.40
C VAL A 124 3.90 1.69 -19.96
N GLU A 125 4.25 2.94 -19.69
CA GLU A 125 4.57 3.42 -18.35
C GLU A 125 3.27 3.61 -17.56
N ARG A 126 2.32 4.36 -18.13
CA ARG A 126 1.01 4.64 -17.53
C ARG A 126 -0.10 4.62 -18.55
N THR A 127 -1.24 4.06 -18.18
CA THR A 127 -2.48 4.17 -18.96
C THR A 127 -3.69 3.95 -18.06
N HIS A 128 -4.86 4.37 -18.52
CA HIS A 128 -6.10 3.85 -17.98
C HIS A 128 -6.31 2.41 -18.44
N VAL A 129 -6.78 1.57 -17.53
CA VAL A 129 -7.19 0.19 -17.82
C VAL A 129 -8.67 0.21 -18.23
N PRO A 130 -9.10 -0.57 -19.23
CA PRO A 130 -10.53 -0.65 -19.58
C PRO A 130 -11.40 -1.01 -18.39
N VAL A 131 -12.60 -0.42 -18.29
CA VAL A 131 -13.53 -0.59 -17.16
C VAL A 131 -13.75 -2.07 -16.82
N VAL A 132 -13.95 -2.91 -17.84
CA VAL A 132 -14.17 -4.37 -17.69
C VAL A 132 -12.98 -5.12 -17.09
N ASN A 133 -11.78 -4.56 -17.21
CA ASN A 133 -10.53 -5.15 -16.73
C ASN A 133 -10.03 -4.47 -15.44
N ASP A 134 -10.71 -3.43 -14.96
CA ASP A 134 -10.35 -2.72 -13.73
C ASP A 134 -10.92 -3.45 -12.51
N THR A 135 -10.32 -4.59 -12.18
CA THR A 135 -10.68 -5.39 -11.01
C THR A 135 -9.69 -5.16 -9.86
N ILE A 136 -10.18 -5.32 -8.62
CA ILE A 136 -9.35 -5.20 -7.42
C ILE A 136 -8.23 -6.24 -7.47
N GLY A 137 -6.99 -5.81 -7.23
CA GLY A 137 -5.81 -6.68 -7.26
C GLY A 137 -5.21 -6.92 -8.65
N ALA A 138 -5.83 -6.46 -9.75
CA ALA A 138 -5.25 -6.59 -11.09
C ALA A 138 -4.04 -5.67 -11.33
N ASN A 139 -4.03 -4.50 -10.68
CA ASN A 139 -3.00 -3.48 -10.83
C ASN A 139 -2.29 -3.23 -9.49
N ILE A 140 -1.10 -3.79 -9.32
CA ILE A 140 -0.33 -3.74 -8.05
C ILE A 140 1.02 -3.03 -8.18
N ASN A 141 1.32 -2.46 -9.35
CA ASN A 141 2.58 -1.78 -9.57
C ASN A 141 2.73 -0.56 -8.65
N PRO A 142 3.94 -0.31 -8.13
CA PRO A 142 4.20 0.80 -7.22
C PRO A 142 3.95 2.15 -7.91
N GLU A 143 3.51 3.12 -7.11
CA GLU A 143 3.23 4.49 -7.53
C GLU A 143 4.14 5.46 -6.74
N PRO A 144 4.43 6.67 -7.27
CA PRO A 144 5.44 7.57 -6.70
C PRO A 144 4.97 8.33 -5.44
N PHE A 145 3.94 7.87 -4.74
CA PHE A 145 3.36 8.56 -3.59
C PHE A 145 4.01 8.16 -2.28
N GLN A 146 4.35 9.15 -1.45
CA GLN A 146 4.65 8.92 -0.05
C GLN A 146 3.34 8.82 0.73
N LEU A 147 3.12 7.68 1.36
CA LEU A 147 1.91 7.41 2.15
C LEU A 147 2.03 8.05 3.54
N MET A 148 0.91 8.57 4.03
CA MET A 148 0.77 8.94 5.44
C MET A 148 0.55 7.69 6.28
N GLU A 149 0.46 7.88 7.59
CA GLU A 149 0.08 6.80 8.52
C GLU A 149 -1.32 6.28 8.20
N LEU A 150 -1.48 4.95 8.28
CA LEU A 150 -2.75 4.29 8.00
C LEU A 150 -3.72 4.53 9.15
N VAL A 151 -4.97 4.76 8.79
CA VAL A 151 -6.09 4.88 9.71
C VAL A 151 -6.82 3.54 9.76
N TYR A 152 -7.26 3.17 10.95
CA TYR A 152 -8.04 1.97 11.18
C TYR A 152 -9.53 2.28 11.06
N ASP A 153 -10.24 1.45 10.32
CA ASP A 153 -11.69 1.52 10.32
C ASP A 153 -12.20 0.90 11.63
N ILE A 154 -12.88 1.71 12.45
CA ILE A 154 -13.43 1.31 13.76
C ILE A 154 -14.84 0.73 13.59
N ARG A 155 -15.24 0.39 12.36
CA ARG A 155 -16.58 -0.13 12.04
C ARG A 155 -16.53 -1.64 11.80
N ASP A 156 -17.49 -2.35 12.38
CA ASP A 156 -17.71 -3.78 12.13
C ASP A 156 -18.26 -4.03 10.71
N LEU A 157 -18.41 -5.31 10.37
CA LEU A 157 -18.98 -5.79 9.09
C LEU A 157 -20.45 -5.38 8.85
N ASN A 158 -21.12 -4.85 9.88
CA ASN A 158 -22.51 -4.42 9.85
C ASN A 158 -22.67 -2.88 9.94
N GLY A 159 -21.57 -2.12 9.91
CA GLY A 159 -21.58 -0.66 10.00
C GLY A 159 -21.74 -0.10 11.41
N ASN A 160 -21.70 -0.92 12.45
CA ASN A 160 -21.67 -0.48 13.84
C ASN A 160 -20.25 -0.03 14.22
N ILE A 161 -20.16 1.03 15.03
CA ILE A 161 -18.90 1.46 15.64
C ILE A 161 -18.58 0.47 16.76
N GLU A 162 -17.99 -0.68 16.42
CA GLU A 162 -17.45 -1.59 17.42
C GLU A 162 -15.94 -1.41 17.46
N ASN A 163 -15.48 -0.96 18.63
CA ASN A 163 -14.06 -0.91 18.99
C ASN A 163 -13.44 -2.28 18.70
N VAL A 164 -12.60 -2.37 17.67
CA VAL A 164 -11.76 -3.53 17.36
C VAL A 164 -12.57 -4.81 17.11
N HIS A 165 -12.52 -5.36 15.89
CA HIS A 165 -13.12 -6.68 15.67
C HIS A 165 -12.35 -7.73 16.48
N LYS A 166 -12.91 -8.10 17.63
CA LYS A 166 -12.41 -9.20 18.47
C LYS A 166 -12.76 -10.50 17.76
N ILE A 167 -11.77 -11.06 17.09
CA ILE A 167 -11.90 -12.26 16.28
C ILE A 167 -12.18 -13.47 17.18
N VAL A 168 -11.33 -13.66 18.18
CA VAL A 168 -11.50 -14.68 19.22
C VAL A 168 -11.06 -14.09 20.55
N SER A 169 -11.92 -14.23 21.57
CA SER A 169 -11.55 -13.94 22.95
C SER A 169 -11.02 -15.19 23.64
N PHE A 170 -9.92 -15.03 24.36
CA PHE A 170 -9.35 -16.08 25.23
C PHE A 170 -9.57 -15.76 26.72
N SER A 171 -10.60 -14.97 27.05
CA SER A 171 -10.81 -14.42 28.39
C SER A 171 -11.28 -15.46 29.41
N GLU A 172 -12.08 -16.43 28.96
CA GLU A 172 -12.50 -17.56 29.79
C GLU A 172 -11.41 -18.62 29.83
N CYS A 173 -10.64 -18.66 30.92
CA CYS A 173 -9.59 -19.65 31.16
C CYS A 173 -10.05 -20.76 32.12
N ARG A 174 -9.51 -21.96 31.92
CA ARG A 174 -9.59 -23.11 32.83
C ARG A 174 -8.20 -23.42 33.37
N ALA A 175 -8.13 -23.94 34.58
CA ALA A 175 -6.87 -24.39 35.18
C ALA A 175 -6.64 -25.86 34.84
N ILE A 176 -5.44 -26.20 34.38
CA ILE A 176 -4.99 -27.57 34.21
C ILE A 176 -3.96 -27.90 35.29
N VAL A 177 -4.15 -29.03 35.98
CA VAL A 177 -3.20 -29.61 36.92
C VAL A 177 -2.55 -30.82 36.26
N GLN A 178 -1.24 -30.76 36.05
CA GLN A 178 -0.47 -31.87 35.48
C GLN A 178 0.13 -32.73 36.59
N VAL A 179 -0.27 -34.00 36.64
CA VAL A 179 0.13 -34.97 37.68
C VAL A 179 0.86 -36.15 37.05
N ALA A 180 2.06 -36.44 37.54
CA ALA A 180 2.84 -37.64 37.27
C ALA A 180 2.84 -38.50 38.53
N ASP A 181 1.82 -39.34 38.68
CA ASP A 181 1.75 -40.32 39.77
C ASP A 181 2.30 -41.68 39.30
N VAL A 182 2.92 -42.43 40.21
CA VAL A 182 3.56 -43.73 39.94
C VAL A 182 2.83 -44.88 40.65
N ASP A 183 1.88 -44.58 41.55
CA ASP A 183 1.37 -45.55 42.54
C ASP A 183 -0.06 -46.07 42.28
N SER A 184 -0.74 -45.64 41.21
CA SER A 184 -2.05 -46.23 40.87
C SER A 184 -1.87 -47.62 40.25
N GLN A 185 -2.46 -48.63 40.89
CA GLN A 185 -2.51 -50.05 40.49
C GLN A 185 -3.36 -50.28 39.22
N ILE A 186 -3.15 -49.46 38.19
CA ILE A 186 -3.82 -49.54 36.90
C ILE A 186 -2.71 -49.55 35.84
N GLU A 187 -2.24 -50.75 35.52
CA GLU A 187 -1.12 -51.06 34.61
C GLU A 187 -1.31 -50.63 33.13
N THR A 188 -2.19 -49.69 32.81
CA THR A 188 -2.44 -49.27 31.41
C THR A 188 -2.55 -47.77 31.16
N ALA A 189 -2.40 -46.90 32.17
CA ALA A 189 -2.73 -45.47 32.03
C ALA A 189 -1.55 -44.48 31.91
N TYR A 190 -0.29 -44.91 32.03
CA TYR A 190 0.86 -44.00 32.19
C TYR A 190 1.52 -43.51 30.89
N LEU A 191 0.94 -43.80 29.73
CA LEU A 191 1.50 -43.46 28.42
C LEU A 191 0.38 -42.91 27.54
N THR A 192 0.05 -41.64 27.74
CA THR A 192 -1.02 -40.98 26.97
C THR A 192 -0.44 -40.10 25.88
N LYS A 193 -1.28 -39.73 24.92
CA LYS A 193 -0.95 -38.82 23.83
C LYS A 193 -1.85 -37.60 23.94
N TYR A 194 -1.25 -36.41 24.01
CA TYR A 194 -1.96 -35.12 23.96
C TYR A 194 -1.34 -34.25 22.86
N ASP A 195 -2.15 -33.48 22.12
CA ASP A 195 -1.67 -32.59 21.04
C ASP A 195 -0.78 -33.27 19.97
N GLY A 196 -0.94 -34.58 19.75
CA GLY A 196 -0.06 -35.31 18.85
C GLY A 196 1.24 -35.82 19.49
N ASN A 197 1.56 -35.37 20.70
CA ASN A 197 2.79 -35.64 21.42
C ASN A 197 2.59 -36.64 22.56
N PHE A 198 3.68 -37.30 22.93
CA PHE A 198 3.72 -38.20 24.08
C PHE A 198 3.68 -37.42 25.39
N SER A 199 2.83 -37.81 26.34
CA SER A 199 2.78 -37.27 27.70
C SER A 199 2.89 -38.40 28.72
N GLY A 200 3.85 -38.25 29.64
CA GLY A 200 4.02 -39.12 30.81
C GLY A 200 3.21 -38.69 32.03
N ALA A 201 2.36 -37.67 31.90
CA ALA A 201 1.54 -37.12 32.97
C ALA A 201 0.07 -37.05 32.57
N ILE A 202 -0.81 -37.17 33.56
CA ILE A 202 -2.27 -37.02 33.42
C ILE A 202 -2.62 -35.55 33.62
N LEU A 203 -3.50 -35.04 32.74
CA LEU A 203 -4.01 -33.68 32.83
C LEU A 203 -5.41 -33.70 33.45
N TYR A 204 -5.58 -32.99 34.55
CA TYR A 204 -6.89 -32.74 35.18
C TYR A 204 -7.31 -31.30 34.91
N MET A 205 -8.54 -31.10 34.44
CA MET A 205 -9.07 -29.78 34.10
C MET A 205 -10.10 -29.31 35.12
N PHE A 206 -10.04 -28.02 35.46
CA PHE A 206 -10.93 -27.38 36.42
C PHE A 206 -11.38 -26.01 35.93
N HIS A 207 -12.64 -25.69 36.17
CA HIS A 207 -13.16 -24.34 36.11
C HIS A 207 -12.58 -23.47 37.25
N LEU A 208 -12.45 -22.17 36.99
CA LEU A 208 -11.95 -21.19 37.97
C LEU A 208 -13.06 -20.59 38.84
N ASP A 209 -14.17 -21.30 39.02
CA ASP A 209 -15.24 -20.90 39.93
C ASP A 209 -14.98 -21.37 41.37
N SER A 210 -15.82 -20.95 42.32
CA SER A 210 -15.64 -21.30 43.74
C SER A 210 -15.62 -22.82 44.00
N THR A 211 -16.34 -23.59 43.17
CA THR A 211 -16.42 -25.05 43.25
C THR A 211 -15.20 -25.74 42.67
N GLY A 212 -14.71 -25.30 41.52
CA GLY A 212 -13.51 -25.80 40.87
C GLY A 212 -12.26 -25.54 41.71
N VAL A 213 -12.14 -24.35 42.32
CA VAL A 213 -11.04 -24.06 43.26
C VAL A 213 -11.04 -25.01 44.45
N GLN A 214 -12.22 -25.35 44.99
CA GLN A 214 -12.32 -26.32 46.08
C GLN A 214 -11.94 -27.74 45.63
N ARG A 215 -12.29 -28.13 44.40
CA ARG A 215 -11.87 -29.42 43.81
C ARG A 215 -10.37 -29.49 43.56
N ILE A 216 -9.76 -28.40 43.08
CA ILE A 216 -8.30 -28.28 42.95
C ILE A 216 -7.65 -28.48 44.33
N ARG A 217 -8.13 -27.79 45.37
CA ARG A 217 -7.59 -27.97 46.73
C ARG A 217 -7.70 -29.41 47.21
N ASN A 218 -8.83 -30.08 46.95
CA ASN A 218 -9.02 -31.48 47.31
C ASN A 218 -8.06 -32.42 46.55
N LEU A 219 -7.78 -32.17 45.27
CA LEU A 219 -6.79 -32.92 44.49
C LEU A 219 -5.38 -32.69 45.04
N LEU A 220 -4.99 -31.42 45.26
CA LEU A 220 -3.67 -31.08 45.80
C LEU A 220 -3.44 -31.68 47.19
N ALA A 221 -4.47 -31.76 48.02
CA ALA A 221 -4.38 -32.38 49.35
C ALA A 221 -3.98 -33.86 49.31
N GLN A 222 -4.33 -34.61 48.25
CA GLN A 222 -3.94 -36.02 48.09
C GLN A 222 -2.43 -36.18 47.90
N PHE A 223 -1.78 -35.17 47.32
CA PHE A 223 -0.34 -35.17 47.02
C PHE A 223 0.49 -34.40 48.06
N THR A 224 -0.07 -34.09 49.24
CA THR A 224 0.66 -33.36 50.31
C THR A 224 1.95 -34.09 50.74
N GLN A 225 1.95 -35.43 50.71
CA GLN A 225 3.13 -36.24 51.06
C GLN A 225 4.13 -36.41 49.90
N ARG A 226 3.71 -36.11 48.66
CA ARG A 226 4.51 -36.22 47.42
C ARG A 226 4.25 -35.01 46.51
N PRO A 227 4.65 -33.81 46.91
CA PRO A 227 4.35 -32.60 46.15
C PRO A 227 5.20 -32.48 44.87
N ASP A 228 6.15 -33.39 44.66
CA ASP A 228 6.96 -33.61 43.46
C ASP A 228 6.19 -34.32 42.33
N ALA A 229 5.08 -35.00 42.64
CA ALA A 229 4.21 -35.62 41.63
C ALA A 229 3.44 -34.57 40.78
N ILE A 230 3.36 -33.32 41.23
CA ILE A 230 2.70 -32.23 40.51
C ILE A 230 3.76 -31.50 39.68
N LEU A 231 3.68 -31.62 38.35
CA LEU A 231 4.64 -31.00 37.44
C LEU A 231 4.36 -29.51 37.20
N GLY A 232 3.09 -29.11 37.22
CA GLY A 232 2.71 -27.71 37.05
C GLY A 232 1.20 -27.48 37.02
N ILE A 233 0.81 -26.23 37.32
CA ILE A 233 -0.56 -25.74 37.19
C ILE A 233 -0.55 -24.52 36.28
N TYR A 234 -1.37 -24.53 35.23
CA TYR A 234 -1.37 -23.47 34.22
C TYR A 234 -2.77 -23.18 33.68
N LEU A 235 -2.94 -21.99 33.12
CA LEU A 235 -4.20 -21.56 32.52
C LEU A 235 -4.25 -21.86 31.02
N VAL A 236 -5.38 -22.40 30.57
CA VAL A 236 -5.69 -22.62 29.16
C VAL A 236 -7.05 -22.01 28.83
N PRO A 237 -7.19 -21.26 27.74
CA PRO A 237 -8.49 -20.75 27.31
C PRO A 237 -9.48 -21.88 27.00
N ASN A 238 -10.75 -21.70 27.40
CA ASN A 238 -11.83 -22.65 27.16
C ASN A 238 -12.04 -22.94 25.65
N THR A 239 -11.79 -21.93 24.80
CA THR A 239 -11.90 -22.04 23.34
C THR A 239 -10.91 -23.04 22.72
N CYS A 240 -9.85 -23.42 23.43
CA CYS A 240 -8.88 -24.42 22.96
C CYS A 240 -9.42 -25.85 22.99
N PHE A 241 -10.60 -26.10 23.58
CA PHE A 241 -11.17 -27.45 23.72
C PHE A 241 -12.33 -27.70 22.75
N GLU A 242 -12.43 -28.93 22.22
CA GLU A 242 -13.49 -29.33 21.28
C GLU A 242 -14.86 -29.54 21.94
N ASN A 243 -14.90 -29.91 23.22
CA ASN A 243 -16.14 -30.11 23.98
C ASN A 243 -16.10 -29.29 25.29
N PRO A 244 -16.93 -28.25 25.46
CA PRO A 244 -16.94 -27.46 26.69
C PRO A 244 -17.55 -28.21 27.89
N GLY A 245 -18.19 -29.36 27.70
CA GLY A 245 -18.95 -30.10 28.71
C GLY A 245 -18.18 -31.08 29.60
N PHE A 246 -16.89 -30.84 29.85
CA PHE A 246 -16.14 -31.62 30.85
C PHE A 246 -16.63 -31.28 32.27
N ASN A 247 -16.81 -32.28 33.13
CA ASN A 247 -17.07 -32.03 34.55
C ASN A 247 -15.75 -31.72 35.28
N ASP A 248 -15.79 -30.82 36.25
CA ASP A 248 -14.58 -30.46 37.02
C ASP A 248 -13.93 -31.67 37.70
N GLY A 249 -12.64 -31.87 37.48
CA GLY A 249 -11.86 -32.94 38.11
C GLY A 249 -11.81 -34.26 37.32
N ASP A 250 -12.45 -34.33 36.15
CA ASP A 250 -12.25 -35.45 35.22
C ASP A 250 -10.87 -35.34 34.55
N ALA A 251 -10.21 -36.48 34.35
CA ALA A 251 -8.97 -36.55 33.58
C ALA A 251 -9.26 -36.33 32.08
N ILE A 252 -8.42 -35.56 31.40
CA ILE A 252 -8.52 -35.36 29.96
C ILE A 252 -8.29 -36.69 29.24
N THR A 253 -9.22 -37.05 28.35
CA THR A 253 -9.21 -38.31 27.61
C THR A 253 -7.98 -38.45 26.70
N PHE A 254 -7.54 -39.70 26.51
CA PHE A 254 -6.46 -40.05 25.58
C PHE A 254 -6.70 -39.47 24.18
N GLY A 255 -5.67 -38.87 23.59
CA GLY A 255 -5.71 -38.33 22.23
C GLY A 255 -6.34 -36.94 22.11
N ALA A 256 -6.78 -36.32 23.21
CA ALA A 256 -7.27 -34.96 23.19
C ALA A 256 -6.16 -33.97 22.76
N GLY A 257 -6.54 -32.97 22.00
CA GLY A 257 -5.65 -31.90 21.59
C GLY A 257 -6.39 -30.58 21.46
N GLY A 258 -5.63 -29.52 21.23
CA GLY A 258 -6.16 -28.21 20.97
C GLY A 258 -7.03 -28.18 19.71
N LYS A 259 -8.15 -27.47 19.81
CA LYS A 259 -9.09 -27.25 18.73
C LYS A 259 -8.48 -26.32 17.69
N GLY A 260 -8.64 -26.67 16.42
CA GLY A 260 -8.50 -25.73 15.30
C GLY A 260 -9.76 -24.88 15.16
N ILE A 261 -9.62 -23.55 15.23
CA ILE A 261 -10.71 -22.61 15.00
C ILE A 261 -10.47 -21.96 13.64
N SER A 262 -11.32 -22.27 12.66
CA SER A 262 -11.31 -21.59 11.37
C SER A 262 -12.43 -20.56 11.34
N GLY A 263 -12.14 -19.38 10.79
CA GLY A 263 -13.11 -18.29 10.69
C GLY A 263 -12.85 -17.37 9.50
N GLU A 264 -13.93 -16.92 8.87
CA GLU A 264 -13.88 -15.76 7.98
C GLU A 264 -13.82 -14.50 8.84
N LEU A 265 -12.81 -13.66 8.61
CA LEU A 265 -12.54 -12.50 9.46
C LEU A 265 -13.21 -11.23 8.99
N CYS A 266 -13.28 -11.07 7.67
CA CYS A 266 -13.92 -9.92 7.08
C CYS A 266 -14.75 -10.33 5.87
N SER A 267 -15.80 -9.56 5.60
CA SER A 267 -16.55 -9.68 4.37
C SER A 267 -15.63 -9.44 3.17
N HIS A 268 -15.88 -10.19 2.12
CA HIS A 268 -15.37 -9.95 0.77
C HIS A 268 -15.28 -8.46 0.43
N LEU A 269 -14.15 -8.02 -0.13
CA LEU A 269 -14.04 -6.67 -0.70
C LEU A 269 -14.87 -6.61 -1.99
N ASN A 270 -15.97 -5.87 -1.96
CA ASN A 270 -16.87 -5.65 -3.10
C ASN A 270 -16.49 -4.42 -3.92
N GLY A 271 -15.54 -3.61 -3.46
CA GLY A 271 -15.12 -2.37 -4.11
C GLY A 271 -16.05 -1.19 -3.86
N ASN A 272 -16.91 -1.28 -2.83
CA ASN A 272 -17.81 -0.25 -2.36
C ASN A 272 -17.46 0.20 -0.93
N GLU A 273 -16.35 -0.29 -0.40
CA GLU A 273 -15.89 0.02 0.94
C GLU A 273 -15.51 1.50 1.06
N THR A 274 -15.76 2.07 2.23
CA THR A 274 -15.51 3.49 2.48
C THR A 274 -14.19 3.69 3.22
N PHE A 275 -13.46 4.73 2.85
CA PHE A 275 -12.28 5.20 3.57
C PHE A 275 -12.76 6.40 4.39
N GLY A 276 -13.31 6.13 5.58
CA GLY A 276 -14.06 7.12 6.36
C GLY A 276 -15.43 7.41 5.73
N ILE A 277 -15.57 8.58 5.10
CA ILE A 277 -16.81 8.99 4.40
C ILE A 277 -16.67 8.85 2.88
N TYR A 278 -15.43 8.72 2.39
CA TYR A 278 -15.15 8.66 0.96
C TYR A 278 -15.22 7.24 0.40
N THR A 279 -15.89 7.03 -0.72
CA THR A 279 -15.82 5.76 -1.47
C THR A 279 -14.84 5.93 -2.63
N PRO A 280 -13.71 5.21 -2.66
CA PRO A 280 -12.79 5.22 -3.78
C PRO A 280 -13.44 4.84 -5.11
N LYS A 281 -13.19 5.64 -6.16
CA LYS A 281 -13.63 5.39 -7.54
C LYS A 281 -12.74 4.35 -8.19
N ASN A 282 -11.42 4.56 -8.13
CA ASN A 282 -10.44 3.68 -8.73
C ASN A 282 -10.19 2.43 -7.88
N LYS A 283 -10.32 1.23 -8.49
CA LYS A 283 -10.20 -0.04 -7.76
C LYS A 283 -8.79 -0.35 -7.27
N LYS A 284 -7.77 0.33 -7.81
CA LYS A 284 -6.38 0.24 -7.33
C LYS A 284 -6.21 0.74 -5.88
N LEU A 285 -7.07 1.63 -5.38
CA LEU A 285 -6.99 2.10 -3.99
C LEU A 285 -7.32 1.01 -2.96
N TYR A 286 -7.95 -0.09 -3.37
CA TYR A 286 -8.24 -1.21 -2.47
C TYR A 286 -7.08 -2.20 -2.32
N THR A 287 -5.93 -1.96 -2.97
CA THR A 287 -4.75 -2.83 -2.90
C THR A 287 -3.67 -2.28 -1.97
N TYR A 288 -2.72 -3.14 -1.58
CA TYR A 288 -1.53 -2.68 -0.87
C TYR A 288 -0.72 -1.72 -1.74
N PRO A 289 -0.21 -0.59 -1.20
CA PRO A 289 -0.14 -0.22 0.22
C PRO A 289 -1.27 0.66 0.76
N TYR A 290 -2.31 0.94 -0.03
CA TYR A 290 -3.37 1.89 0.31
C TYR A 290 -4.41 1.31 1.26
N ASN A 291 -4.71 0.02 1.12
CA ASN A 291 -5.66 -0.72 1.94
C ASN A 291 -5.12 -2.11 2.24
N MET A 292 -5.25 -2.55 3.49
CA MET A 292 -4.80 -3.86 3.97
C MET A 292 -5.62 -4.31 5.18
N TYR A 293 -5.57 -5.60 5.49
CA TYR A 293 -6.14 -6.13 6.72
C TYR A 293 -5.03 -6.40 7.73
N GLU A 294 -5.10 -5.81 8.91
CA GLU A 294 -4.12 -6.02 9.97
C GLU A 294 -4.74 -6.92 11.04
N VAL A 295 -4.06 -8.04 11.32
CA VAL A 295 -4.36 -8.94 12.43
C VAL A 295 -3.33 -8.70 13.52
N TYR A 296 -3.75 -8.64 14.77
CA TYR A 296 -2.84 -8.42 15.88
C TYR A 296 -3.28 -9.17 17.13
N THR A 297 -2.32 -9.44 18.00
CA THR A 297 -2.54 -10.10 19.29
C THR A 297 -2.53 -9.07 20.42
N SER A 298 -3.10 -9.44 21.58
CA SER A 298 -2.97 -8.62 22.80
C SER A 298 -1.51 -8.40 23.24
N GLU A 299 -0.59 -9.28 22.82
CA GLU A 299 0.86 -9.16 23.07
C GLU A 299 1.56 -8.11 22.16
N GLY A 300 0.82 -7.44 21.28
CA GLY A 300 1.35 -6.39 20.40
C GLY A 300 2.09 -6.92 19.15
N GLN A 301 2.00 -8.22 18.85
CA GLN A 301 2.42 -8.75 17.57
C GLN A 301 1.37 -8.40 16.50
N LYS A 302 1.82 -8.06 15.29
CA LYS A 302 0.99 -7.57 14.17
C LYS A 302 1.39 -8.27 12.88
N MET A 303 0.40 -8.67 12.08
CA MET A 303 0.55 -9.25 10.75
C MET A 303 -0.32 -8.48 9.77
N LYS A 304 0.28 -8.05 8.66
CA LYS A 304 -0.39 -7.27 7.61
C LYS A 304 -0.70 -8.18 6.43
N LEU A 305 -1.98 -8.45 6.21
CA LEU A 305 -2.50 -9.25 5.12
C LEU A 305 -2.91 -8.36 3.96
N ARG A 306 -2.46 -8.71 2.76
CA ARG A 306 -2.73 -7.96 1.53
C ARG A 306 -3.89 -8.59 0.76
N TYR A 307 -4.94 -7.82 0.51
CA TYR A 307 -6.15 -8.33 -0.13
C TYR A 307 -5.90 -8.95 -1.50
N GLU A 308 -4.97 -8.41 -2.29
CA GLU A 308 -4.67 -8.90 -3.63
C GLU A 308 -4.09 -10.33 -3.67
N PHE A 309 -3.58 -10.84 -2.54
CA PHE A 309 -3.05 -12.19 -2.42
C PHE A 309 -3.98 -13.15 -1.68
N CYS A 310 -5.11 -12.65 -1.19
CA CYS A 310 -6.20 -13.45 -0.66
C CYS A 310 -7.02 -14.03 -1.83
N ASN A 311 -7.31 -15.32 -1.78
CA ASN A 311 -8.21 -15.93 -2.76
C ASN A 311 -9.60 -15.30 -2.64
N ASN A 312 -10.19 -14.94 -3.77
CA ASN A 312 -11.46 -14.21 -3.83
C ASN A 312 -11.49 -12.93 -2.96
N LEU A 313 -10.35 -12.28 -2.66
CA LEU A 313 -10.31 -11.07 -1.81
C LEU A 313 -10.88 -11.29 -0.38
N ASP A 314 -11.05 -12.55 0.04
CA ASP A 314 -11.60 -12.91 1.35
C ASP A 314 -10.46 -13.18 2.33
N VAL A 315 -10.48 -12.51 3.48
CA VAL A 315 -9.49 -12.74 4.53
C VAL A 315 -9.98 -13.86 5.45
N ARG A 316 -9.25 -14.97 5.41
CA ARG A 316 -9.49 -16.13 6.28
C ARG A 316 -8.26 -16.45 7.11
N ILE A 317 -8.48 -16.82 8.36
CA ILE A 317 -7.43 -17.36 9.22
C ILE A 317 -7.89 -18.67 9.85
N ASP A 318 -6.90 -19.49 10.13
CA ASP A 318 -7.00 -20.60 11.04
C ASP A 318 -6.21 -20.28 12.30
N ILE A 319 -6.81 -20.60 13.45
CA ILE A 319 -6.19 -20.50 14.76
C ILE A 319 -6.00 -21.92 15.26
N ASP A 320 -4.75 -22.34 15.35
CA ASP A 320 -4.37 -23.63 15.91
C ASP A 320 -3.99 -23.42 17.38
N THR A 321 -4.55 -24.23 18.27
CA THR A 321 -4.31 -24.14 19.72
C THR A 321 -3.63 -25.40 20.24
N THR A 322 -2.93 -25.30 21.37
CA THR A 322 -2.42 -26.45 22.13
C THR A 322 -2.93 -26.41 23.57
N ILE A 323 -3.07 -27.57 24.19
CA ILE A 323 -3.51 -27.72 25.59
C ILE A 323 -2.36 -28.10 26.52
N THR A 324 -1.26 -28.61 25.98
CA THR A 324 -0.04 -28.99 26.73
C THR A 324 0.93 -27.81 26.86
N LEU A 325 1.80 -27.85 27.87
CA LEU A 325 2.87 -26.85 28.04
C LEU A 325 3.99 -27.03 27.00
N PRO A 326 4.49 -25.93 26.39
CA PRO A 326 3.99 -24.57 26.50
C PRO A 326 2.66 -24.39 25.75
N VAL A 327 1.69 -23.75 26.41
CA VAL A 327 0.39 -23.44 25.78
C VAL A 327 0.62 -22.37 24.73
N GLN A 328 0.32 -22.70 23.48
CA GLN A 328 0.54 -21.81 22.36
C GLN A 328 -0.71 -21.76 21.49
N VAL A 329 -1.07 -20.55 21.10
CA VAL A 329 -2.06 -20.28 20.08
C VAL A 329 -1.34 -19.69 18.89
N VAL A 330 -1.44 -20.34 17.75
CA VAL A 330 -0.80 -19.89 16.51
C VAL A 330 -1.87 -19.54 15.49
N ILE A 331 -1.78 -18.32 14.98
CA ILE A 331 -2.70 -17.76 14.00
C ILE A 331 -2.02 -17.81 12.64
N ARG A 332 -2.68 -18.40 11.65
CA ARG A 332 -2.17 -18.58 10.30
C ARG A 332 -3.21 -18.14 9.27
N PRO A 333 -2.86 -17.30 8.29
CA PRO A 333 -3.77 -17.01 7.19
C PRO A 333 -3.93 -18.26 6.32
N THR A 334 -5.16 -18.49 5.88
CA THR A 334 -5.51 -19.50 4.89
C THR A 334 -5.89 -18.81 3.59
N ASN A 335 -5.81 -19.53 2.46
CA ASN A 335 -6.13 -18.98 1.13
C ASN A 335 -5.30 -17.74 0.75
N TYR A 336 -4.07 -17.64 1.25
CA TYR A 336 -3.20 -16.48 1.08
C TYR A 336 -1.90 -16.87 0.38
N LYS A 337 -1.43 -16.06 -0.58
CA LYS A 337 -0.19 -16.27 -1.34
C LYS A 337 -0.07 -17.68 -1.98
N GLY A 338 -1.20 -18.26 -2.38
CA GLY A 338 -1.26 -19.57 -3.02
C GLY A 338 -1.37 -20.77 -2.08
N TYR A 339 -1.27 -20.58 -0.75
CA TYR A 339 -1.62 -21.61 0.23
C TYR A 339 -3.14 -21.80 0.22
N GLY A 340 -3.65 -23.01 -0.06
CA GLY A 340 -5.11 -23.34 -0.02
C GLY A 340 -5.76 -23.83 -1.33
N LYS A 341 -5.02 -24.01 -2.43
CA LYS A 341 -5.62 -24.22 -3.78
C LYS A 341 -6.19 -25.60 -4.14
N ALA A 342 -6.51 -26.51 -3.21
CA ALA A 342 -6.91 -27.87 -3.60
C ALA A 342 -8.25 -28.42 -3.07
N SER A 343 -8.72 -28.05 -1.87
CA SER A 343 -9.97 -28.60 -1.30
C SER A 343 -10.32 -27.89 0.02
N PRO A 344 -11.61 -27.77 0.40
CA PRO A 344 -12.05 -27.40 1.76
C PRO A 344 -11.44 -28.25 2.89
N SER A 345 -10.84 -29.39 2.55
CA SER A 345 -10.14 -30.29 3.46
C SER A 345 -8.61 -30.22 3.39
N SER A 346 -8.03 -29.32 2.60
CA SER A 346 -6.56 -29.14 2.52
C SER A 346 -6.08 -28.14 3.58
N TRP A 347 -5.37 -28.66 4.58
CA TRP A 347 -4.72 -27.95 5.69
C TRP A 347 -3.56 -27.03 5.26
N ALA A 348 -3.59 -26.46 4.06
CA ALA A 348 -2.55 -25.60 3.53
C ALA A 348 -2.63 -24.22 4.21
N ARG A 349 -2.08 -24.16 5.42
CA ARG A 349 -1.90 -22.95 6.21
C ARG A 349 -0.58 -22.31 5.83
N CYS A 350 -0.56 -20.98 5.72
CA CYS A 350 0.71 -20.28 5.54
C CYS A 350 1.48 -20.34 6.87
N CYS A 351 2.60 -21.07 6.90
CA CYS A 351 3.46 -21.14 8.07
C CYS A 351 4.50 -20.01 8.13
N ASP A 352 4.73 -19.33 7.00
CA ASP A 352 5.75 -18.28 6.89
C ASP A 352 5.27 -16.95 7.48
N GLU A 353 3.98 -16.64 7.35
CA GLU A 353 3.34 -15.48 7.96
C GLU A 353 2.38 -15.97 9.03
N GLN A 354 2.84 -16.03 10.27
CA GLN A 354 2.04 -16.47 11.41
C GLN A 354 2.25 -15.55 12.62
N LEU A 355 1.23 -15.45 13.46
CA LEU A 355 1.32 -14.80 14.77
C LEU A 355 1.22 -15.85 15.86
N THR A 356 1.93 -15.65 16.97
CA THR A 356 1.92 -16.59 18.09
C THR A 356 1.55 -15.85 19.37
N LEU A 357 0.67 -16.47 20.15
CA LEU A 357 0.32 -16.07 21.50
C LEU A 357 0.73 -17.24 22.40
N SER A 358 1.76 -17.05 23.22
CA SER A 358 2.50 -18.18 23.83
C SER A 358 2.75 -18.07 25.33
N ASN A 359 2.36 -16.97 25.96
CA ASN A 359 2.76 -16.65 27.33
C ASN A 359 1.58 -16.72 28.31
N PHE A 360 0.83 -17.83 28.32
CA PHE A 360 -0.31 -17.97 29.24
C PHE A 360 0.15 -18.07 30.71
N PRO A 361 -0.59 -17.47 31.67
CA PRO A 361 -0.15 -17.44 33.07
C PRO A 361 -0.02 -18.83 33.70
N LEU A 362 1.05 -19.00 34.48
CA LEU A 362 1.25 -20.15 35.36
C LEU A 362 0.65 -19.84 36.74
N CYS A 363 0.02 -20.84 37.35
CA CYS A 363 -0.61 -20.69 38.67
C CYS A 363 0.37 -21.07 39.77
N SER A 364 0.39 -20.29 40.85
CA SER A 364 1.15 -20.63 42.05
C SER A 364 0.45 -21.69 42.88
N TRP A 365 1.22 -22.63 43.46
CA TRP A 365 0.76 -23.52 44.51
C TRP A 365 1.78 -23.57 45.66
N THR A 366 1.32 -24.00 46.83
CA THR A 366 2.13 -24.01 48.05
C THR A 366 3.08 -25.19 48.06
N ASN A 367 4.29 -25.02 47.50
CA ASN A 367 5.44 -25.89 47.72
C ASN A 367 6.75 -25.09 47.62
N ASP A 368 7.79 -25.53 48.34
CA ASP A 368 9.14 -24.94 48.40
C ASP A 368 9.81 -24.89 47.00
N TYR A 369 9.40 -25.78 46.09
CA TYR A 369 9.87 -25.85 44.69
C TYR A 369 9.40 -24.68 43.81
N TRP A 370 8.19 -24.15 44.04
CA TRP A 370 7.62 -23.03 43.27
C TRP A 370 8.38 -21.71 43.51
N SER A 371 8.87 -21.49 44.74
CA SER A 371 9.72 -20.35 45.09
C SER A 371 11.05 -20.35 44.31
N SER A 372 11.64 -21.54 44.13
CA SER A 372 12.85 -21.74 43.33
C SER A 372 12.59 -21.54 41.82
N TRP A 373 11.45 -22.01 41.30
CA TRP A 373 11.04 -21.81 39.91
C TRP A 373 10.75 -20.34 39.57
N ILE A 374 10.04 -19.59 40.43
CA ILE A 374 9.87 -18.13 40.28
C ILE A 374 11.24 -17.44 40.31
N SER A 375 12.13 -17.83 41.22
CA SER A 375 13.46 -17.22 41.32
C SER A 375 14.33 -17.44 40.06
N GLN A 376 14.10 -18.51 39.30
CA GLN A 376 14.80 -18.78 38.03
C GLN A 376 14.10 -18.16 36.81
N ASN A 377 12.76 -18.08 36.80
CA ASN A 377 11.97 -17.60 35.66
C ASN A 377 11.53 -16.12 35.77
N ALA A 378 11.63 -15.50 36.94
CA ALA A 378 11.35 -14.07 37.14
C ALA A 378 12.59 -13.18 36.92
N LEU A 379 13.80 -13.75 36.91
CA LEU A 379 15.05 -12.99 36.71
C LEU A 379 15.40 -12.55 35.27
N PRO A 380 14.82 -13.09 34.18
CA PRO A 380 14.95 -12.48 32.85
C PRO A 380 14.24 -11.12 32.73
N MET A 381 13.40 -10.74 33.70
CA MET A 381 12.49 -9.57 33.60
C MET A 381 13.18 -8.21 33.76
N ALA A 382 14.39 -8.14 34.33
CA ALA A 382 15.12 -6.88 34.53
C ALA A 382 16.27 -6.65 33.52
N VAL A 383 16.76 -7.71 32.87
CA VAL A 383 17.95 -7.63 31.99
C VAL A 383 17.55 -7.37 30.53
N GLY A 384 16.39 -7.86 30.08
CA GLY A 384 15.91 -7.64 28.71
C GLY A 384 15.45 -6.20 28.41
N THR A 385 14.95 -5.49 29.43
CA THR A 385 14.49 -4.09 29.32
C THR A 385 15.60 -3.06 29.48
N ALA A 386 16.70 -3.41 30.15
CA ALA A 386 17.88 -2.53 30.25
C ALA A 386 18.75 -2.56 28.97
N LEU A 387 18.70 -3.64 28.20
CA LEU A 387 19.46 -3.80 26.95
C LEU A 387 18.85 -3.07 25.74
N SER A 388 17.55 -2.80 25.73
CA SER A 388 16.91 -2.04 24.64
C SER A 388 17.21 -0.53 24.68
N LEU A 389 17.76 -0.03 25.79
CA LEU A 389 18.19 1.37 25.94
C LEU A 389 19.66 1.62 25.57
N ALA A 390 20.46 0.57 25.35
CA ALA A 390 21.89 0.69 25.06
C ALA A 390 22.24 0.54 23.56
N GLY A 391 21.26 0.45 22.66
CA GLY A 391 21.45 0.16 21.24
C GLY A 391 21.32 1.33 20.26
N VAL A 392 20.99 2.54 20.71
CA VAL A 392 20.71 3.67 19.82
C VAL A 392 21.61 4.85 20.16
N LEU A 393 22.92 4.74 19.94
CA LEU A 393 23.81 5.86 19.58
C LEU A 393 25.09 5.34 18.88
N ALA A 394 25.17 5.59 17.57
CA ALA A 394 26.35 5.63 16.67
C ALA A 394 27.14 4.34 16.32
N PRO A 395 27.53 4.16 15.03
CA PRO A 395 28.35 3.04 14.59
C PRO A 395 29.84 3.36 14.81
N ALA A 396 30.46 2.79 15.83
CA ALA A 396 31.88 2.43 15.83
C ALA A 396 32.24 1.64 17.10
N VAL A 397 32.98 0.55 16.89
CA VAL A 397 33.73 -0.26 17.86
C VAL A 397 32.99 -1.45 18.48
N GLN A 398 33.58 -2.62 18.20
CA GLN A 398 33.26 -3.99 18.64
C GLN A 398 33.51 -4.23 20.16
N PRO A 399 33.13 -5.40 20.72
CA PRO A 399 32.51 -5.54 22.05
C PRO A 399 33.50 -5.70 23.22
N GLN A 400 33.21 -5.07 24.36
CA GLN A 400 33.80 -5.35 25.67
C GLN A 400 32.70 -5.90 26.59
N TRP A 401 32.68 -7.21 26.84
CA TRP A 401 31.55 -7.90 27.47
C TRP A 401 31.81 -8.51 28.86
N GLU A 402 32.79 -8.05 29.65
CA GLU A 402 33.08 -8.70 30.96
C GLU A 402 33.30 -7.78 32.19
N ALA A 403 33.14 -6.46 32.11
CA ALA A 403 33.55 -5.57 33.22
C ALA A 403 32.43 -4.97 34.11
N THR A 404 31.15 -5.12 33.75
CA THR A 404 30.06 -4.39 34.44
C THR A 404 29.34 -5.20 35.53
N LEU A 405 29.59 -6.51 35.63
CA LEU A 405 28.89 -7.40 36.58
C LEU A 405 29.48 -7.44 38.00
N ASN A 406 30.66 -6.87 38.25
CA ASN A 406 31.36 -6.99 39.54
C ASN A 406 31.50 -5.68 40.35
N LYS A 407 30.68 -4.65 40.09
CA LYS A 407 30.69 -3.42 40.91
C LYS A 407 29.31 -3.06 41.48
N GLY A 408 28.68 -4.03 42.13
CA GLY A 408 27.66 -3.77 43.14
C GLY A 408 28.32 -3.27 44.42
N GLY A 409 28.53 -1.96 44.51
CA GLY A 409 29.06 -1.29 45.69
C GLY A 409 29.45 0.16 45.39
N GLU A 410 28.88 1.09 46.13
CA GLU A 410 29.13 2.55 46.14
C GLU A 410 28.25 3.42 45.22
N LEU A 411 26.98 3.57 45.61
CA LEU A 411 26.19 4.76 45.33
C LEU A 411 26.60 5.88 46.30
N THR A 412 27.42 6.82 45.85
CA THR A 412 27.61 8.11 46.54
C THR A 412 27.67 9.28 45.58
N GLN A 413 26.61 10.10 45.65
CA GLN A 413 26.48 11.50 45.23
C GLN A 413 27.62 12.12 44.40
N ARG A 414 27.36 12.43 43.12
CA ARG A 414 27.92 13.63 42.50
C ARG A 414 26.87 14.40 41.69
N LYS A 415 26.86 15.70 42.00
CA LYS A 415 25.84 16.73 41.76
C LYS A 415 25.62 17.08 40.28
N ILE A 416 24.36 17.46 40.05
CA ILE A 416 23.83 18.30 38.97
C ILE A 416 24.64 19.60 38.83
N GLY A 417 24.95 19.99 37.59
CA GLY A 417 25.25 21.38 37.19
C GLY A 417 26.68 21.65 36.69
N HIS A 418 26.87 21.68 35.36
CA HIS A 418 27.91 22.53 34.76
C HIS A 418 27.52 22.95 33.33
N PHE A 419 27.13 24.21 33.18
CA PHE A 419 27.04 24.90 31.89
C PHE A 419 28.46 25.15 31.36
N MET A 420 28.61 25.10 30.03
CA MET A 420 29.84 25.38 29.29
C MET A 420 30.48 26.71 29.72
N GLN A 421 31.78 26.69 30.02
CA GLN A 421 32.64 27.86 29.95
C GLN A 421 33.56 27.74 28.73
N LEU A 422 33.47 28.71 27.83
CA LEU A 422 34.42 28.92 26.73
C LEU A 422 35.68 29.56 27.29
N ASP A 423 36.83 28.96 27.01
CA ASP A 423 38.14 29.41 27.46
C ASP A 423 38.61 30.66 26.67
N PRO A 424 39.01 31.79 27.29
CA PRO A 424 39.28 33.05 26.58
C PRO A 424 40.62 33.15 25.86
N ASP A 425 41.52 32.16 25.97
CA ASP A 425 42.97 32.36 25.71
C ASP A 425 43.51 31.83 24.37
N LYS A 426 42.69 31.69 23.32
CA LYS A 426 43.18 31.28 21.98
C LYS A 426 43.05 32.32 20.87
N GLN A 427 42.90 33.60 21.21
CA GLN A 427 43.15 34.69 20.26
C GLN A 427 44.50 35.34 20.52
N LYS A 428 45.46 35.08 19.62
CA LYS A 428 46.48 36.01 19.09
C LYS A 428 47.71 35.23 18.64
N HIS A 429 47.80 34.91 17.36
CA HIS A 429 49.05 35.04 16.60
C HIS A 429 48.68 35.33 15.14
N SER A 430 49.01 36.55 14.73
CA SER A 430 48.81 37.19 13.43
C SER A 430 49.79 36.70 12.37
N LYS A 431 49.36 36.64 11.10
CA LYS A 431 50.10 37.23 9.96
C LYS A 431 49.12 37.54 8.82
N TRP A 432 49.25 38.75 8.30
CA TRP A 432 48.44 39.38 7.26
C TRP A 432 49.12 39.28 5.89
N PHE A 433 48.29 39.34 4.83
CA PHE A 433 48.58 39.56 3.40
C PHE A 433 49.09 38.39 2.55
N ASP A 434 48.16 37.77 1.80
CA ASP A 434 48.16 37.83 0.33
C ASP A 434 46.70 37.99 -0.14
N TYR A 435 46.46 39.04 -0.93
CA TYR A 435 45.21 39.27 -1.64
C TYR A 435 45.50 38.98 -3.11
N ASP A 436 45.04 37.84 -3.62
CA ASP A 436 44.96 37.61 -5.05
C ASP A 436 43.49 37.41 -5.45
N THR A 437 43.19 38.08 -6.54
CA THR A 437 41.91 38.37 -7.16
C THR A 437 41.34 37.15 -7.85
N ASP A 438 40.35 36.48 -7.26
CA ASP A 438 39.46 35.52 -7.98
C ASP A 438 38.06 35.40 -7.34
N SER A 439 37.62 36.46 -6.67
CA SER A 439 36.21 36.66 -6.36
C SER A 439 35.47 37.01 -7.67
N TYR A 440 34.96 35.99 -8.38
CA TYR A 440 33.72 35.99 -9.20
C TYR A 440 33.52 34.70 -10.03
N ALA A 441 34.26 33.61 -9.80
CA ALA A 441 34.15 32.37 -10.61
C ALA A 441 33.75 31.08 -9.85
N GLN A 442 33.22 31.15 -8.61
CA GLN A 442 32.74 29.94 -7.89
C GLN A 442 31.40 30.11 -7.15
N VAL A 443 30.50 30.93 -7.67
CA VAL A 443 29.09 31.00 -7.17
C VAL A 443 28.13 30.21 -8.08
N GLY A 444 28.65 29.52 -9.11
CA GLY A 444 27.84 28.86 -10.14
C GLY A 444 27.45 27.39 -9.91
N GLU A 445 27.98 26.68 -8.91
CA GLU A 445 27.89 25.20 -8.92
C GLU A 445 27.50 24.51 -7.59
N ASN A 446 27.10 25.25 -6.56
CA ASN A 446 26.73 24.65 -5.26
C ASN A 446 25.29 24.95 -4.77
N ALA A 447 24.40 25.39 -5.67
CA ALA A 447 22.99 25.63 -5.34
C ALA A 447 22.03 24.48 -5.72
N VAL A 448 22.52 23.41 -6.36
CA VAL A 448 21.66 22.31 -6.89
C VAL A 448 21.76 21.01 -6.05
N GLY A 449 22.65 20.95 -5.06
CA GLY A 449 22.91 19.72 -4.27
C GLY A 449 22.28 19.63 -2.88
N ALA A 450 21.61 20.67 -2.37
CA ALA A 450 21.17 20.72 -0.97
C ALA A 450 19.69 20.31 -0.73
N LEU A 451 18.86 20.27 -1.78
CA LEU A 451 17.47 19.82 -1.69
C LEU A 451 17.28 18.30 -1.47
N PRO A 452 18.15 17.39 -1.94
CA PRO A 452 18.01 15.94 -1.68
C PRO A 452 18.25 15.53 -0.22
N ASN A 453 19.00 16.33 0.55
CA ASN A 453 19.41 15.98 1.91
C ASN A 453 18.38 16.41 2.99
N ALA A 454 17.57 17.43 2.72
CA ALA A 454 16.50 17.84 3.63
C ALA A 454 15.29 16.89 3.57
N VAL A 455 14.98 16.33 2.40
CA VAL A 455 13.89 15.36 2.21
C VAL A 455 14.23 14.01 2.85
N SER A 456 15.48 13.57 2.72
CA SER A 456 15.96 12.32 3.33
C SER A 456 16.09 12.43 4.86
N ALA A 457 16.49 13.60 5.39
CA ALA A 457 16.48 13.86 6.84
C ALA A 457 15.06 13.91 7.42
N LEU A 458 14.09 14.53 6.72
CA LEU A 458 12.69 14.53 7.14
C LEU A 458 12.04 13.14 7.04
N GLN A 459 12.38 12.37 6.00
CA GLN A 459 11.96 10.97 5.91
C GLN A 459 12.55 10.12 7.04
N GLN A 460 13.80 10.34 7.42
CA GLN A 460 14.43 9.66 8.56
C GLN A 460 13.85 10.11 9.91
N MET A 461 13.52 11.38 10.08
CA MET A 461 12.85 11.88 11.29
C MET A 461 11.40 11.39 11.40
N TYR A 462 10.70 11.26 10.27
CA TYR A 462 9.35 10.70 10.21
C TYR A 462 9.33 9.18 10.42
N THR A 463 10.26 8.42 9.81
CA THR A 463 10.38 6.98 10.12
C THR A 463 10.86 6.75 11.55
N ALA A 464 11.76 7.60 12.07
CA ALA A 464 12.17 7.56 13.46
C ALA A 464 11.02 7.92 14.43
N SER A 465 10.12 8.85 14.07
CA SER A 465 8.94 9.14 14.90
C SER A 465 7.92 8.00 14.87
N ILE A 466 7.72 7.34 13.72
CA ILE A 466 6.88 6.12 13.63
C ILE A 466 7.48 4.97 14.46
N HIS A 467 8.81 4.82 14.46
CA HIS A 467 9.49 3.84 15.30
C HIS A 467 9.46 4.22 16.79
N ALA A 468 9.50 5.50 17.12
CA ALA A 468 9.37 6.00 18.49
C ALA A 468 7.95 5.82 19.04
N ASP A 469 6.90 5.95 18.23
CA ASP A 469 5.51 5.73 18.67
C ASP A 469 5.16 4.24 18.82
N GLN A 470 6.00 3.34 18.30
CA GLN A 470 5.96 1.90 18.62
C GLN A 470 6.61 1.62 19.98
N PHE A 471 6.20 2.31 21.04
CA PHE A 471 6.42 1.86 22.42
C PHE A 471 5.60 0.58 22.65
N ARG A 472 6.17 -0.57 22.27
CA ARG A 472 5.56 -1.87 22.56
C ARG A 472 5.72 -2.14 24.05
N GLY A 473 4.61 -2.43 24.71
CA GLY A 473 4.58 -2.83 26.11
C GLY A 473 5.46 -4.05 26.37
N SER A 474 5.78 -4.28 27.64
CA SER A 474 6.52 -5.45 28.12
C SER A 474 5.93 -6.76 27.57
N ALA A 475 6.76 -7.72 27.17
CA ALA A 475 6.34 -9.03 26.62
C ALA A 475 5.51 -9.90 27.61
N ASN A 476 5.31 -9.45 28.84
CA ASN A 476 4.59 -10.16 29.90
C ASN A 476 3.37 -9.36 30.40
N THR A 477 2.47 -8.94 29.51
CA THR A 477 1.17 -8.32 29.89
C THR A 477 0.08 -9.34 30.18
N ASN A 478 0.28 -10.61 29.88
CA ASN A 478 -0.80 -11.60 29.83
C ASN A 478 -1.56 -11.80 31.14
N GLN A 479 -0.94 -11.61 32.32
CA GLN A 479 -1.69 -11.65 33.58
C GLN A 479 -2.61 -10.43 33.75
N CYS A 480 -2.17 -9.25 33.29
CA CYS A 480 -2.99 -8.04 33.22
C CYS A 480 -4.11 -8.21 32.18
N ASP A 481 -3.78 -8.76 31.01
CA ASP A 481 -4.73 -8.95 29.91
C ASP A 481 -5.78 -10.01 30.25
N VAL A 482 -5.40 -11.09 30.94
CA VAL A 482 -6.34 -12.08 31.49
C VAL A 482 -7.23 -11.43 32.56
N SER A 483 -6.66 -10.63 33.47
CA SER A 483 -7.45 -9.94 34.51
C SER A 483 -8.47 -8.94 33.96
N HIS A 484 -8.18 -8.32 32.81
CA HIS A 484 -9.07 -7.37 32.13
C HIS A 484 -9.86 -8.01 30.97
N SER A 485 -9.79 -9.33 30.77
CA SER A 485 -10.46 -10.04 29.66
C SER A 485 -10.07 -9.56 28.25
N LEU A 486 -8.87 -8.99 28.12
CA LEU A 486 -8.30 -8.42 26.89
C LEU A 486 -7.43 -9.41 26.10
N ILE A 487 -7.18 -10.62 26.63
CA ILE A 487 -6.45 -11.64 25.88
C ILE A 487 -7.31 -12.16 24.71
N GLY A 488 -6.73 -12.10 23.51
CA GLY A 488 -7.48 -12.37 22.29
C GLY A 488 -6.71 -12.08 21.02
N VAL A 489 -7.33 -12.45 19.91
CA VAL A 489 -6.91 -12.06 18.56
C VAL A 489 -7.86 -10.99 18.06
N TYR A 490 -7.28 -9.96 17.47
CA TYR A 490 -7.99 -8.79 16.99
C TYR A 490 -7.64 -8.55 15.52
N GLY A 491 -8.57 -7.96 14.78
CA GLY A 491 -8.33 -7.56 13.40
C GLY A 491 -9.07 -6.28 13.05
N HIS A 492 -8.53 -5.54 12.09
CA HIS A 492 -9.19 -4.38 11.52
C HIS A 492 -8.69 -4.09 10.10
N ARG A 493 -9.55 -3.46 9.29
CA ARG A 493 -9.12 -2.88 8.01
C ARG A 493 -8.31 -1.62 8.29
N ALA A 494 -7.13 -1.53 7.68
CA ALA A 494 -6.26 -0.38 7.73
C ALA A 494 -6.19 0.24 6.33
N HIS A 495 -6.53 1.52 6.21
CA HIS A 495 -6.52 2.24 4.95
C HIS A 495 -5.89 3.63 5.10
N ILE A 496 -5.48 4.24 3.99
CA ILE A 496 -4.96 5.61 3.99
C ILE A 496 -6.02 6.63 4.45
N PRO A 497 -5.61 7.77 5.04
CA PRO A 497 -6.56 8.82 5.45
C PRO A 497 -7.41 9.32 4.28
N GLU A 498 -8.65 9.73 4.57
CA GLU A 498 -9.61 10.17 3.56
C GLU A 498 -9.06 11.25 2.60
N GLN A 499 -8.39 12.27 3.14
CA GLN A 499 -7.81 13.34 2.34
C GLN A 499 -6.78 12.81 1.35
N GLN A 500 -5.93 11.86 1.78
CA GLN A 500 -4.94 11.25 0.90
C GLN A 500 -5.60 10.36 -0.15
N ALA A 501 -6.66 9.63 0.25
CA ALA A 501 -7.42 8.80 -0.66
C ALA A 501 -7.97 9.63 -1.82
N ARG A 502 -8.61 10.77 -1.54
CA ARG A 502 -9.13 11.69 -2.57
C ARG A 502 -8.03 12.20 -3.51
N MET A 503 -6.90 12.65 -2.96
CA MET A 503 -5.78 13.15 -3.76
C MET A 503 -5.19 12.09 -4.70
N ILE A 504 -5.03 10.86 -4.21
CA ILE A 504 -4.50 9.75 -5.00
C ILE A 504 -5.55 9.28 -6.02
N ASP A 505 -6.82 9.25 -5.65
CA ASP A 505 -7.92 8.87 -6.54
C ASP A 505 -8.04 9.85 -7.71
N ASP A 506 -8.01 11.16 -7.45
CA ASP A 506 -8.03 12.22 -8.48
C ASP A 506 -6.81 12.13 -9.40
N PHE A 507 -5.66 11.71 -8.88
CA PHE A 507 -4.48 11.48 -9.69
C PHE A 507 -4.65 10.26 -10.62
N PHE A 508 -5.20 9.15 -10.11
CA PHE A 508 -5.50 7.98 -10.94
C PHE A 508 -6.57 8.28 -11.97
N GLU A 509 -7.56 9.10 -11.62
CA GLU A 509 -8.61 9.57 -12.51
C GLU A 509 -8.05 10.37 -13.71
N LYS A 510 -7.01 11.17 -13.47
CA LYS A 510 -6.40 12.00 -14.51
C LYS A 510 -5.34 11.27 -15.32
N TYR A 511 -4.49 10.46 -14.67
CA TYR A 511 -3.27 9.91 -15.27
C TYR A 511 -3.25 8.37 -15.35
N GLY A 512 -4.34 7.70 -15.00
CA GLY A 512 -4.45 6.24 -14.98
C GLY A 512 -3.48 5.58 -13.99
N TYR A 513 -3.19 4.30 -14.21
CA TYR A 513 -2.30 3.51 -13.35
C TYR A 513 -0.93 3.32 -13.99
N ALA A 514 0.10 3.13 -13.15
CA ALA A 514 1.37 2.57 -13.59
C ALA A 514 1.21 1.10 -14.02
N ILE A 515 1.69 0.75 -15.22
CA ILE A 515 1.56 -0.60 -15.79
C ILE A 515 2.90 -1.30 -16.00
N GLY A 516 3.91 -0.61 -16.52
CA GLY A 516 5.27 -1.15 -16.66
C GLY A 516 5.38 -2.46 -17.45
N ARG A 517 4.54 -2.66 -18.48
CA ARG A 517 4.59 -3.85 -19.35
C ARG A 517 4.34 -3.49 -20.81
N ILE A 518 4.75 -4.37 -21.72
CA ILE A 518 4.48 -4.23 -23.15
C ILE A 518 3.02 -4.61 -23.40
N LEU A 519 2.24 -3.68 -23.96
CA LEU A 519 0.84 -3.88 -24.28
C LEU A 519 0.43 -3.16 -25.57
N THR A 520 -0.65 -3.64 -26.17
CA THR A 520 -1.31 -2.92 -27.27
C THR A 520 -2.09 -1.76 -26.66
N ILE A 521 -1.78 -0.55 -27.12
CA ILE A 521 -2.33 0.70 -26.58
C ILE A 521 -3.78 0.85 -27.06
N ASP A 522 -4.70 0.96 -26.10
CA ASP A 522 -6.08 1.36 -26.37
C ASP A 522 -6.24 2.86 -26.09
N ARG A 523 -6.61 3.62 -27.13
CA ARG A 523 -6.82 5.08 -27.06
C ARG A 523 -8.18 5.47 -26.49
N ASN A 524 -9.09 4.50 -26.34
CA ASN A 524 -10.46 4.71 -25.89
C ASN A 524 -10.84 3.68 -24.82
N ALA A 525 -9.95 3.44 -23.87
CA ALA A 525 -10.14 2.47 -22.80
C ALA A 525 -11.25 2.88 -21.81
N ARG A 526 -11.56 4.18 -21.72
CA ARG A 526 -12.55 4.76 -20.80
C ARG A 526 -13.58 5.62 -21.55
N PRO A 527 -14.76 5.88 -20.97
CA PRO A 527 -15.86 6.57 -21.64
C PRO A 527 -15.56 7.99 -22.13
N HIS A 528 -14.79 8.78 -21.36
CA HIS A 528 -14.58 10.21 -21.64
C HIS A 528 -13.13 10.54 -22.01
N TRP A 529 -12.15 10.05 -21.25
CA TRP A 529 -10.74 10.28 -21.58
C TRP A 529 -9.84 9.10 -21.21
N THR A 530 -8.77 8.94 -21.96
CA THR A 530 -7.72 7.95 -21.72
C THR A 530 -6.35 8.61 -21.80
N TYR A 531 -5.68 8.75 -20.66
CA TYR A 531 -4.28 9.14 -20.61
C TYR A 531 -3.38 7.95 -20.98
N ILE A 532 -2.37 8.17 -21.82
CA ILE A 532 -1.38 7.19 -22.23
C ILE A 532 0.02 7.80 -22.16
N LYS A 533 0.95 7.08 -21.54
CA LYS A 533 2.38 7.37 -21.55
C LYS A 533 3.18 6.10 -21.81
N THR A 534 4.07 6.15 -22.79
CA THR A 534 4.92 5.02 -23.19
C THR A 534 6.38 5.27 -22.85
N GLN A 535 7.20 4.23 -23.04
CA GLN A 535 8.64 4.35 -23.07
C GLN A 535 9.16 3.69 -24.36
N GLY A 536 9.56 4.49 -25.34
CA GLY A 536 10.01 4.01 -26.64
C GLY A 536 8.86 3.48 -27.50
N CYS A 537 7.84 4.32 -27.73
CA CYS A 537 6.68 3.95 -28.53
C CYS A 537 7.06 3.39 -29.93
N ASN A 538 6.47 2.25 -30.29
CA ASN A 538 6.61 1.67 -31.62
C ASN A 538 5.38 1.99 -32.48
N ILE A 539 5.60 2.78 -33.52
CA ILE A 539 4.59 3.24 -34.47
C ILE A 539 5.11 2.99 -35.87
N THR A 540 4.25 2.43 -36.71
CA THR A 540 4.46 2.20 -38.15
C THR A 540 3.29 2.80 -38.91
N GLY A 541 3.50 3.30 -40.13
CA GLY A 541 2.40 3.88 -40.89
C GLY A 541 2.85 4.50 -42.21
N ASN A 542 1.89 4.84 -43.06
CA ASN A 542 2.15 5.53 -44.32
C ASN A 542 2.11 7.05 -44.13
N CYS A 543 3.15 7.57 -43.48
CA CYS A 543 3.30 9.00 -43.20
C CYS A 543 4.78 9.40 -43.19
N PRO A 544 5.09 10.71 -43.25
CA PRO A 544 6.47 11.19 -43.23
C PRO A 544 7.22 10.69 -41.98
N SER A 545 8.49 10.31 -42.16
CA SER A 545 9.32 9.78 -41.06
C SER A 545 9.50 10.77 -39.91
N SER A 546 9.49 12.07 -40.20
CA SER A 546 9.49 13.15 -39.22
C SER A 546 8.23 13.13 -38.33
N SER A 547 7.06 12.95 -38.93
CA SER A 547 5.77 12.87 -38.25
C SER A 547 5.71 11.64 -37.35
N VAL A 548 6.18 10.47 -37.83
CA VAL A 548 6.28 9.26 -36.99
C VAL A 548 7.20 9.50 -35.80
N ALA A 549 8.37 10.07 -36.01
CA ALA A 549 9.32 10.36 -34.94
C ALA A 549 8.76 11.35 -33.91
N PHE A 550 8.00 12.35 -34.36
CA PHE A 550 7.30 13.30 -33.50
C PHE A 550 6.25 12.60 -32.64
N VAL A 551 5.35 11.82 -33.26
CA VAL A 551 4.28 11.12 -32.53
C VAL A 551 4.85 10.11 -31.55
N LYS A 552 5.94 9.40 -31.88
CA LYS A 552 6.64 8.51 -30.93
C LYS A 552 7.09 9.26 -29.67
N LYS A 553 7.77 10.40 -29.84
CA LYS A 553 8.20 11.26 -28.72
C LYS A 553 7.02 11.81 -27.93
N LEU A 554 5.89 12.05 -28.59
CA LEU A 554 4.68 12.56 -27.95
C LEU A 554 4.07 11.53 -26.99
N TYR A 555 3.93 10.27 -27.42
CA TYR A 555 3.48 9.20 -26.53
C TYR A 555 4.46 8.97 -25.37
N ASP A 556 5.76 9.13 -25.60
CA ASP A 556 6.77 9.01 -24.54
C ASP A 556 6.71 10.17 -23.52
N ARG A 557 6.27 11.36 -23.93
CA ARG A 557 5.96 12.48 -23.02
C ARG A 557 4.63 12.29 -22.27
N GLY A 558 3.69 11.60 -22.90
CA GLY A 558 2.36 11.32 -22.40
C GLY A 558 1.31 12.28 -22.94
N ILE A 559 0.15 11.74 -23.29
CA ILE A 559 -0.96 12.45 -23.95
C ILE A 559 -2.32 11.95 -23.45
N THR A 560 -3.29 12.84 -23.32
CA THR A 560 -4.69 12.51 -22.99
C THR A 560 -5.53 12.47 -24.26
N TRP A 561 -6.17 11.32 -24.51
CA TRP A 561 -7.14 11.13 -25.59
C TRP A 561 -8.55 11.35 -25.06
N TRP A 562 -9.28 12.30 -25.61
CA TRP A 562 -10.67 12.59 -25.26
C TRP A 562 -11.61 11.94 -26.27
N ALA A 563 -12.65 11.25 -25.81
CA ALA A 563 -13.67 10.64 -26.67
C ALA A 563 -14.57 11.70 -27.32
N ASN A 564 -14.74 12.85 -26.67
CA ASN A 564 -15.53 13.97 -27.14
C ASN A 564 -14.75 15.29 -27.04
N GLY A 565 -14.73 16.06 -28.13
CA GLY A 565 -14.02 17.33 -28.22
C GLY A 565 -14.62 18.46 -27.37
N ASP A 566 -15.91 18.40 -27.07
CA ASP A 566 -16.58 19.40 -26.22
C ASP A 566 -16.33 19.17 -24.72
N GLU A 567 -15.77 18.03 -24.35
CA GLU A 567 -15.48 17.64 -22.96
C GLU A 567 -14.02 17.89 -22.57
N VAL A 568 -13.18 18.31 -23.52
CA VAL A 568 -11.74 18.48 -23.32
C VAL A 568 -11.46 19.40 -22.13
N GLY A 569 -10.74 18.86 -21.14
CA GLY A 569 -10.35 19.55 -19.91
C GLY A 569 -11.35 19.39 -18.76
N ASN A 570 -12.52 18.77 -18.98
CA ASN A 570 -13.51 18.53 -17.94
C ASN A 570 -13.31 17.17 -17.25
N TYR A 571 -12.49 17.16 -16.20
CA TYR A 571 -12.28 15.97 -15.35
C TYR A 571 -13.38 15.74 -14.29
N GLY A 572 -14.47 16.51 -14.33
CA GLY A 572 -15.62 16.33 -13.43
C GLY A 572 -16.60 15.25 -13.89
N LEU A 573 -16.43 14.70 -15.08
CA LEU A 573 -17.29 13.63 -15.63
C LEU A 573 -16.92 12.27 -15.00
N ASN A 574 -17.86 11.32 -15.03
CA ASN A 574 -17.60 9.98 -14.52
C ASN A 574 -16.92 9.11 -15.58
N ASN A 575 -15.63 8.82 -15.42
CA ASN A 575 -14.83 8.01 -16.36
C ASN A 575 -14.77 6.51 -16.00
N HIS A 576 -15.74 6.01 -15.23
CA HIS A 576 -15.85 4.61 -14.78
C HIS A 576 -17.09 3.91 -15.27
#